data_AF-A0A2P5P706-F1
#
_entry.id   AF-A0A2P5P706-F1
#
_cell.length_a   1.000
_cell.length_b   1.000
_cell.length_c   1.000
_cell.angle_alpha   90.00
_cell.angle_beta   90.00
_cell.angle_gamma   90.00
#
_symmetry.space_group_name_H-M   'P 1'
#
loop_
_entity.id
_entity.type
_entity.pdbx_description
1 polymer ?
#
loop_
_entity_poly.entity_id
_entity_poly.type
_entity_poly.pdbx_seq_one_letter_code
_entity_poly.pdbx_strand_id
1 'polypeptide(L)' 'MTHPQLHEFILSCAHRAGSHWPDLYDEMCRSAAKKRFRGMGYPELRALGLALDLDSLDTTADLVDSVLKNTAVN' A
#
# COMPACT_ATOMS: atom_id res chain seq x y z
N MET A 1 9.41 -2.49 11.85
CA MET A 1 9.95 -3.23 10.68
C MET A 1 8.79 -3.47 9.74
N THR A 2 8.73 -2.74 8.64
CA THR A 2 7.72 -2.95 7.61
C THR A 2 7.99 -4.29 6.91
N HIS A 3 6.94 -5.09 6.71
CA HIS A 3 7.06 -6.41 6.12
C HIS A 3 7.42 -6.30 4.63
N PRO A 4 8.38 -7.09 4.10
CA PRO A 4 8.76 -7.05 2.68
C PRO A 4 7.56 -7.19 1.72
N GLN A 5 6.59 -8.04 2.09
CA GLN A 5 5.38 -8.25 1.31
C GLN A 5 4.49 -7.00 1.22
N LEU A 6 4.49 -6.16 2.27
CA LEU A 6 3.76 -4.91 2.28
C LEU A 6 4.40 -3.86 1.38
N HIS A 7 5.74 -3.79 1.34
CA HIS A 7 6.45 -2.93 0.40
C HIS A 7 6.14 -3.33 -1.04
N GLU A 8 6.24 -4.61 -1.36
CA GLU A 8 5.94 -5.11 -2.71
C GLU A 8 4.48 -4.84 -3.11
N PHE A 9 3.54 -4.94 -2.17
CA PHE A 9 2.14 -4.58 -2.40
C PHE A 9 2.00 -3.10 -2.80
N ILE A 10 2.58 -2.19 -2.00
CA ILE A 10 2.53 -0.74 -2.24
C ILE A 10 3.17 -0.40 -3.59
N LEU A 11 4.36 -0.94 -3.86
CA LEU A 11 5.06 -0.72 -5.13
C LEU A 11 4.30 -1.28 -6.33
N SER A 12 3.66 -2.43 -6.19
CA SER A 12 2.82 -3.01 -7.24
C SER A 12 1.61 -2.11 -7.56
N CYS A 13 1.00 -1.50 -6.54
CA CYS A 13 -0.10 -0.55 -6.73
C CYS A 13 0.41 0.75 -7.38
N ALA A 14 1.54 1.29 -6.90
CA ALA A 14 2.16 2.49 -7.45
C ALA A 14 2.59 2.30 -8.91
N HIS A 15 3.06 1.11 -9.29
CA HIS A 15 3.39 0.80 -10.69
C HIS A 15 2.16 0.86 -11.61
N ARG A 16 0.94 0.59 -11.09
CA ARG A 16 -0.29 0.63 -11.88
C ARG A 16 -0.97 1.99 -11.89
N ALA A 17 -0.97 2.71 -10.76
CA ALA A 17 -1.73 3.96 -10.57
C ALA A 17 -0.85 5.23 -10.53
N GLY A 18 0.48 5.08 -10.45
CA GLY A 18 1.40 6.17 -10.16
C GLY A 18 1.53 6.44 -8.66
N SER A 19 2.25 7.53 -8.34
CA SER A 19 2.57 7.93 -6.95
C SER A 19 1.67 9.05 -6.41
N HIS A 20 0.70 9.53 -7.19
CA HIS A 20 -0.26 10.51 -6.70
C HIS A 20 -1.15 9.87 -5.62
N TRP A 21 -1.15 10.47 -4.43
CA TRP A 21 -1.66 9.82 -3.22
C TRP A 21 -3.10 9.31 -3.32
N PRO A 22 -4.09 10.12 -3.76
CA PRO A 22 -5.47 9.64 -3.87
C PRO A 22 -5.61 8.46 -4.83
N ASP A 23 -4.96 8.53 -5.99
CA ASP A 23 -5.02 7.47 -7.02
C ASP A 23 -4.38 6.17 -6.53
N LEU A 24 -3.25 6.29 -5.82
CA LEU A 24 -2.56 5.15 -5.21
C LEU A 24 -3.38 4.53 -4.07
N TYR A 25 -3.99 5.34 -3.21
CA TYR A 25 -4.86 4.87 -2.14
C TYR A 25 -6.07 4.10 -2.68
N ASP A 26 -6.72 4.62 -3.72
CA ASP A 26 -7.83 3.96 -4.41
C ASP A 26 -7.40 2.63 -5.04
N GLU A 27 -6.22 2.58 -5.67
CA GLU A 27 -5.70 1.34 -6.24
C GLU A 27 -5.32 0.30 -5.17
N MET A 28 -4.80 0.73 -4.02
CA MET A 28 -4.58 -0.16 -2.86
C MET A 28 -5.90 -0.74 -2.36
N CYS A 29 -6.93 0.09 -2.16
CA CYS A 29 -8.27 -0.35 -1.74
C CYS A 29 -8.89 -1.33 -2.76
N ARG A 30 -8.78 -1.00 -4.06
CA ARG A 30 -9.26 -1.85 -5.15
C ARG A 30 -8.52 -3.18 -5.21
N SER A 31 -7.21 -3.17 -4.98
CA SER A 31 -6.36 -4.37 -4.98
C SER A 31 -6.70 -5.27 -3.80
N ALA A 32 -6.90 -4.71 -2.61
CA ALA A 32 -7.32 -5.42 -1.41
C ALA A 32 -8.70 -6.04 -1.58
N ALA A 33 -9.68 -5.28 -2.07
CA ALA A 33 -11.05 -5.75 -2.30
C ALA A 33 -11.10 -6.95 -3.27
N LYS A 34 -10.22 -6.95 -4.28
CA LYS A 34 -10.16 -8.00 -5.30
C LYS A 34 -9.09 -9.06 -5.03
N LYS A 35 -8.39 -8.98 -3.89
CA LYS A 35 -7.28 -9.88 -3.52
C LYS A 35 -6.22 -10.04 -4.63
N ARG A 36 -5.95 -8.96 -5.37
CA ARG A 36 -5.16 -8.99 -6.62
C ARG A 36 -3.69 -9.29 -6.43
N PHE A 37 -3.15 -8.97 -5.26
CA PHE A 37 -1.74 -9.18 -4.96
C PHE A 37 -1.60 -10.36 -4.00
N ARG A 38 -1.19 -11.51 -4.54
CA ARG A 38 -0.95 -12.76 -3.80
C ARG A 38 -2.11 -13.21 -2.89
N GLY A 39 -3.34 -12.88 -3.27
CA GLY A 39 -4.53 -13.23 -2.48
C GLY A 39 -4.78 -12.35 -1.25
N MET A 40 -3.97 -11.32 -1.00
CA MET A 40 -4.12 -10.45 0.19
C MET A 40 -5.30 -9.50 0.06
N GLY A 41 -6.20 -9.53 1.04
CA GLY A 41 -7.27 -8.56 1.24
C GLY A 41 -7.04 -7.71 2.47
N TYR A 42 -8.09 -7.01 2.91
CA TYR A 42 -8.01 -6.12 4.07
C TYR A 42 -7.49 -6.78 5.36
N PRO A 43 -7.91 -8.01 5.76
CA PRO A 43 -7.40 -8.62 6.98
C PRO A 43 -5.91 -8.92 6.93
N GLU A 44 -5.42 -9.43 5.79
CA GLU A 44 -4.00 -9.77 5.61
C GLU A 44 -3.14 -8.50 5.59
N LEU A 45 -3.58 -7.46 4.89
CA LEU A 45 -2.88 -6.17 4.87
C LEU A 45 -2.85 -5.50 6.25
N ARG A 46 -3.96 -5.55 6.99
CA ARG A 46 -4.03 -5.01 8.36
C ARG A 46 -3.06 -5.74 9.30
N ALA A 47 -2.96 -7.07 9.19
CA ALA A 47 -2.00 -7.84 9.97
C ALA A 47 -0.54 -7.46 9.68
N LEU A 48 -0.26 -6.94 8.47
CA LEU A 48 1.06 -6.44 8.07
C LEU A 48 1.28 -4.96 8.43
N GLY A 49 0.26 -4.26 8.96
CA GLY A 49 0.34 -2.86 9.36
C GLY A 49 -0.30 -1.86 8.39
N LEU A 50 -1.05 -2.31 7.39
CA LEU A 50 -1.78 -1.45 6.45
C LEU A 50 -3.29 -1.67 6.58
N ALA A 51 -3.95 -0.76 7.30
CA ALA A 51 -5.35 -0.92 7.66
C ALA A 51 -6.35 -0.54 6.53
N LEU A 52 -5.98 0.42 5.68
CA LEU A 52 -6.84 0.99 4.61
C LEU A 52 -8.21 1.45 5.13
N ASP A 53 -8.20 2.19 6.23
CA ASP A 53 -9.38 2.85 6.79
C ASP A 53 -9.15 4.37 6.92
N LEU A 54 -10.23 5.13 7.06
CA LEU A 54 -10.16 6.59 7.10
C LEU A 54 -9.50 7.11 8.39
N ASP A 55 -9.63 6.37 9.49
CA ASP A 55 -9.06 6.74 10.78
C ASP A 55 -7.52 6.63 10.80
N SER A 56 -6.93 5.84 9.90
CA SER A 56 -5.48 5.64 9.77
C SER A 56 -4.89 6.26 8.50
N LEU A 57 -5.60 7.20 7.86
CA LEU A 57 -5.18 7.81 6.59
C LEU A 57 -3.78 8.42 6.64
N ASP A 58 -3.49 9.24 7.67
CA ASP A 58 -2.19 9.90 7.82
C ASP A 58 -1.06 8.89 8.00
N THR A 59 -1.24 7.92 8.89
CA THR A 59 -0.27 6.82 9.10
C THR A 59 -0.04 5.99 7.83
N THR A 60 -1.11 5.77 7.05
CA THR A 60 -1.05 5.07 5.77
C THR A 60 -0.25 5.88 4.74
N ALA A 61 -0.45 7.20 4.68
CA ALA A 61 0.29 8.10 3.81
C ALA A 61 1.78 8.11 4.13
N ASP A 62 2.14 8.24 5.42
CA ASP A 62 3.53 8.23 5.89
C ASP A 62 4.26 6.92 5.53
N LEU A 63 3.57 5.79 5.72
CA LEU A 63 4.09 4.48 5.32
C LEU A 63 4.37 4.42 3.81
N VAL A 64 3.39 4.83 3.00
CA VAL A 64 3.53 4.79 1.54
C VAL A 64 4.64 5.71 1.06
N ASP A 65 4.73 6.93 1.57
CA ASP A 65 5.79 7.88 1.24
C ASP A 65 7.18 7.32 1.60
N SER A 66 7.31 6.67 2.76
CA SER A 66 8.54 5.96 3.16
C SER A 66 8.91 4.85 2.17
N VAL A 67 7.95 4.05 1.68
CA VAL A 67 8.20 3.01 0.69
C VAL A 67 8.64 3.59 -0.65
N LEU A 68 7.95 4.63 -1.14
CA LEU A 68 8.25 5.24 -2.43
C LEU A 68 9.61 5.94 -2.45
N LYS A 69 9.97 6.65 -1.38
CA LYS A 69 11.28 7.32 -1.24
C LYS A 69 12.44 6.33 -1.27
N ASN A 70 12.27 5.15 -0.66
CA ASN A 70 13.29 4.10 -0.65
C ASN A 70 13.51 3.45 -2.03
N THR A 71 12.62 3.66 -3.00
CA THR A 71 12.82 3.18 -4.39
C THR A 71 13.45 4.21 -5.33
N ALA A 72 13.46 5.50 -4.97
CA ALA A 72 14.11 6.55 -5.76
C ALA A 72 15.65 6.59 -5.57
N VAL A 73 16.18 5.78 -4.66
CA VAL A 73 17.60 5.58 -4.38
C VAL A 73 18.06 4.23 -4.91
N ASN A 74 18.01 4.03 -6.23
CA ASN A 74 18.78 3.02 -6.95
C ASN A 74 18.88 3.35 -8.43
#